data_AF-A0A3N9VDC1-F1
#
_entry.id   AF-A0A3N9VDC1-F1
#
_cell.length_a   1.000
_cell.length_b   1.000
_cell.length_c   1.000
_cell.angle_alpha   90.00
_cell.angle_beta   90.00
_cell.angle_gamma   90.00
#
_symmetry.space_group_name_H-M   'P 1'
#
loop_
_entity.id
_entity.type
_entity.pdbx_description
1 polymer ?
#
loop_
_entity_poly.entity_id
_entity_poly.type
_entity_poly.pdbx_seq_one_letter_code
_entity_poly.pdbx_strand_id
1 'polypeptide(L)'
;MRIFVAAFLVVLWSLPAFASGEKRILFLDGARIELEIAARKGLVEVPLPAAMLPNSFRVKPLGSSTVRWVEFRPASAVGKNSAQRTALEGRREVLLDRVKSLDEREGIFKAAAKSQSSRALRKTKSNPDPLGSLRTGTRYALTQLDEVSAARRQTRKALAEVETQIARLDKQGSPQNVARLWLSEPDGKVRIAYLVSNLKWRPWYDFRLSGNGYAEILLCAKLSPAVRSISTSVVPLSLAESFGNTIAPHPVSSDIATIATFRLPLSKEEVIKGAAPYLSLVFSNPASLDLPSGEANGYWMGEYFGTVTFGGCLAGKSMPLVFGKQ
;
A
#
# COMPACT_ATOMS: atom_id res chain seq x y z
N MET A 1 7.38 -35.74 -53.93
CA MET A 1 7.96 -34.51 -53.34
C MET A 1 6.90 -33.75 -52.53
N ARG A 2 6.64 -34.11 -51.26
CA ARG A 2 5.82 -33.31 -50.31
C ARG A 2 6.15 -33.67 -48.84
N ILE A 3 7.42 -33.61 -48.43
CA ILE A 3 7.85 -33.92 -47.04
C ILE A 3 8.74 -32.81 -46.42
N PHE A 4 8.63 -31.55 -46.87
CA PHE A 4 9.56 -30.49 -46.41
C PHE A 4 8.94 -29.23 -45.81
N VAL A 5 7.71 -29.29 -45.27
CA VAL A 5 7.07 -28.10 -44.65
C VAL A 5 6.76 -28.27 -43.15
N ALA A 6 6.97 -29.44 -42.55
CA ALA A 6 6.61 -29.69 -41.16
C ALA A 6 7.70 -29.40 -40.11
N ALA A 7 8.90 -28.94 -40.51
CA ALA A 7 10.06 -28.87 -39.62
C ALA A 7 10.44 -27.46 -39.11
N PHE A 8 9.70 -26.41 -39.46
CA PHE A 8 10.12 -25.02 -39.20
C PHE A 8 9.16 -24.20 -38.31
N LEU A 9 8.43 -24.85 -37.40
CA LEU A 9 7.45 -24.16 -36.54
C LEU A 9 7.38 -24.72 -35.10
N VAL A 10 8.50 -25.23 -34.58
CA VAL A 10 8.59 -25.71 -33.17
C VAL A 10 9.73 -25.03 -32.38
N VAL A 11 10.57 -24.20 -33.01
CA VAL A 11 11.71 -23.54 -32.34
C VAL A 11 11.44 -22.06 -32.12
N LEU A 12 10.27 -21.72 -31.58
CA LEU A 12 10.00 -20.37 -31.08
C LEU A 12 9.73 -20.37 -29.57
N TRP A 13 10.83 -20.25 -28.83
CA TRP A 13 10.92 -19.59 -27.53
C TRP A 13 10.06 -20.19 -26.42
N SER A 14 10.48 -21.37 -25.95
CA SER A 14 10.35 -21.73 -24.53
C SER A 14 11.23 -20.80 -23.69
N LEU A 15 10.79 -19.56 -23.48
CA LEU A 15 11.16 -18.86 -22.27
C LEU A 15 10.81 -19.80 -21.12
N PRO A 16 11.72 -20.13 -20.19
CA PRO A 16 11.28 -20.70 -18.93
C PRO A 16 10.42 -19.60 -18.31
N ALA A 17 9.10 -19.75 -18.43
CA ALA A 17 8.19 -19.11 -17.52
C ALA A 17 8.69 -19.54 -16.15
N PHE A 18 9.35 -18.62 -15.44
CA PHE A 18 9.53 -18.74 -14.01
C PHE A 18 8.12 -18.67 -13.42
N ALA A 19 7.38 -19.77 -13.51
CA ALA A 19 6.40 -20.12 -12.50
C ALA A 19 7.20 -20.46 -11.23
N SER A 20 7.88 -19.43 -10.71
CA SER A 20 8.42 -19.40 -9.37
C SER A 20 7.23 -19.60 -8.47
N GLY A 21 7.17 -20.75 -7.79
CA GLY A 21 6.12 -21.14 -6.87
C GLY A 21 6.16 -20.29 -5.59
N GLU A 22 6.09 -18.97 -5.75
CA GLU A 22 5.95 -18.07 -4.63
C GLU A 22 4.55 -18.26 -4.03
N LYS A 23 4.52 -18.59 -2.75
CA LYS A 23 3.32 -18.70 -1.95
C LYS A 23 3.42 -17.71 -0.79
N ARG A 24 2.37 -16.92 -0.61
CA ARG A 24 2.26 -15.93 0.48
C ARG A 24 1.16 -16.34 1.43
N ILE A 25 1.49 -16.36 2.71
CA ILE A 25 0.52 -16.55 3.79
C ILE A 25 0.51 -15.26 4.60
N LEU A 26 -0.60 -14.52 4.54
CA LEU A 26 -0.77 -13.25 5.23
C LEU A 26 -1.42 -13.50 6.60
N PHE A 27 -0.87 -12.85 7.61
CA PHE A 27 -1.38 -12.76 8.97
C PHE A 27 -1.85 -11.33 9.25
N LEU A 28 -2.42 -11.10 10.43
CA LEU A 28 -2.94 -9.78 10.82
C LEU A 28 -1.84 -8.74 11.04
N ASP A 29 -0.62 -9.18 11.37
CA ASP A 29 0.53 -8.35 11.75
C ASP A 29 1.79 -8.62 10.90
N GLY A 30 1.72 -9.54 9.93
CA GLY A 30 2.83 -9.85 9.05
C GLY A 30 2.49 -10.90 8.00
N ALA A 31 3.51 -11.44 7.34
CA ALA A 31 3.34 -12.46 6.32
C ALA A 31 4.48 -13.46 6.34
N ARG A 32 4.18 -14.69 5.94
CA ARG A 32 5.16 -15.72 5.60
C ARG A 32 5.26 -15.83 4.09
N ILE A 33 6.46 -15.65 3.58
CA ILE A 33 6.77 -15.81 2.16
C ILE A 33 7.47 -17.15 1.99
N GLU A 34 6.95 -17.99 1.10
CA GLU A 34 7.55 -19.25 0.70
C GLU A 34 7.95 -19.17 -0.77
N LEU A 35 9.18 -19.54 -1.08
CA LEU A 35 9.75 -19.53 -2.42
C LEU A 35 10.33 -20.90 -2.73
N GLU A 36 10.05 -21.40 -3.93
CA GLU A 36 10.74 -22.58 -4.45
C GLU A 36 11.72 -22.15 -5.53
N ILE A 37 13.00 -22.43 -5.31
CA ILE A 37 14.09 -21.99 -6.17
C ILE A 37 14.99 -23.18 -6.50
N ALA A 38 15.36 -23.32 -7.77
CA ALA A 38 16.37 -24.26 -8.22
C ALA A 38 17.76 -23.61 -8.19
N ALA A 39 18.75 -24.38 -7.76
CA ALA A 39 20.16 -24.00 -7.77
C ALA A 39 20.66 -23.76 -9.20
N ARG A 40 21.67 -22.90 -9.33
CA ARG A 40 22.49 -22.80 -10.54
C ARG A 40 23.91 -23.13 -10.15
N LYS A 41 24.44 -24.26 -10.63
CA LYS A 41 25.78 -24.75 -10.27
C LYS A 41 25.96 -24.90 -8.75
N GLY A 42 24.89 -25.29 -8.05
CA GLY A 42 24.90 -25.55 -6.61
C GLY A 42 24.84 -24.29 -5.75
N LEU A 43 24.64 -23.11 -6.36
CA LEU A 43 24.46 -21.85 -5.64
C LEU A 43 23.04 -21.32 -5.84
N VAL A 44 22.41 -20.86 -4.76
CA VAL A 44 21.17 -20.08 -4.76
C VAL A 44 21.44 -18.74 -4.07
N GLU A 45 21.08 -17.66 -4.75
CA GLU A 45 21.10 -16.30 -4.17
C GLU A 45 19.66 -15.83 -4.01
N VAL A 46 19.29 -15.43 -2.79
CA VAL A 46 17.96 -14.91 -2.47
C VAL A 46 18.06 -13.50 -1.92
N PRO A 47 17.50 -12.49 -2.61
CA PRO A 47 17.38 -11.15 -2.06
C PRO A 47 16.37 -11.17 -0.91
N LEU A 48 16.77 -10.67 0.25
CA LEU A 48 15.93 -10.59 1.44
C LEU A 48 15.42 -9.16 1.63
N PRO A 49 14.11 -8.96 1.84
CA PRO A 49 13.57 -7.63 2.08
C PRO A 49 14.06 -7.09 3.43
N ALA A 50 14.21 -5.76 3.53
CA ALA A 50 14.58 -5.10 4.78
C ALA A 50 13.56 -5.34 5.92
N ALA A 51 12.30 -5.58 5.57
CA ALA A 51 11.24 -5.87 6.54
C ALA A 51 11.22 -7.34 7.02
N MET A 52 12.22 -8.16 6.66
CA MET A 52 12.32 -9.53 7.13
C MET A 52 12.56 -9.55 8.65
N LEU A 53 11.78 -10.37 9.37
CA LEU A 53 11.98 -10.54 10.81
C LEU A 53 13.32 -11.27 11.10
N PRO A 54 14.08 -10.85 12.12
CA PRO A 54 15.30 -11.53 12.54
C PRO A 54 15.04 -13.01 12.83
N ASN A 55 16.01 -13.87 12.49
CA ASN A 55 15.95 -15.32 12.75
C ASN A 55 14.73 -16.05 12.16
N SER A 56 14.01 -15.46 11.20
CA SER A 56 12.83 -16.07 10.57
C SER A 56 13.15 -16.92 9.32
N PHE A 57 14.36 -16.76 8.76
CA PHE A 57 14.77 -17.45 7.54
C PHE A 57 14.93 -18.95 7.77
N ARG A 58 14.28 -19.76 6.93
CA ARG A 58 14.30 -21.23 6.96
C ARG A 58 14.53 -21.74 5.54
N VAL A 59 15.37 -22.76 5.43
CA VAL A 59 15.66 -23.43 4.16
C VAL A 59 15.36 -24.91 4.33
N LYS A 60 14.56 -25.45 3.43
CA LYS A 60 14.28 -26.87 3.34
C LYS A 60 14.72 -27.37 1.96
N PRO A 61 15.71 -28.26 1.87
CA PRO A 61 16.02 -28.87 0.58
C PRO A 61 14.85 -29.74 0.12
N LEU A 62 14.68 -29.80 -1.20
CA LEU A 62 13.69 -30.65 -1.87
C LEU A 62 14.46 -31.74 -2.64
N GLY A 63 13.94 -32.97 -2.60
CA GLY A 63 14.57 -34.14 -3.23
C GLY A 63 15.78 -34.64 -2.44
N SER A 64 16.84 -35.05 -3.17
CA SER A 64 18.10 -35.60 -2.62
C SER A 64 19.14 -34.55 -2.26
N SER A 65 18.89 -33.27 -2.56
CA SER A 65 19.82 -32.19 -2.27
C SER A 65 19.98 -31.95 -0.76
N THR A 66 21.17 -31.49 -0.36
CA THR A 66 21.46 -31.07 1.03
C THR A 66 22.02 -29.67 1.04
N VAL A 67 21.72 -28.91 2.11
CA VAL A 67 22.27 -27.56 2.32
C VAL A 67 23.63 -27.70 2.99
N ARG A 68 24.69 -27.29 2.29
CA ARG A 68 26.06 -27.34 2.81
C ARG A 68 26.40 -26.12 3.65
N TRP A 69 26.03 -24.95 3.15
CA TRP A 69 26.40 -23.68 3.77
C TRP A 69 25.36 -22.61 3.48
N VAL A 70 25.16 -21.72 4.46
CA VAL A 70 24.29 -20.55 4.35
C VAL A 70 25.09 -19.33 4.79
N GLU A 71 25.22 -18.34 3.92
CA GLU A 71 25.89 -17.08 4.22
C GLU A 71 24.93 -15.90 3.98
N PHE A 72 24.81 -15.00 4.95
CA PHE A 72 24.10 -13.73 4.77
C PHE A 72 25.11 -12.64 4.47
N ARG A 73 24.96 -11.97 3.32
CA ARG A 73 25.76 -10.81 2.96
C ARG A 73 24.87 -9.57 2.87
N PRO A 74 25.34 -8.38 3.30
CA PRO A 74 24.65 -7.15 2.96
C PRO A 74 24.58 -7.03 1.43
N ALA A 75 23.41 -6.69 0.90
CA ALA A 75 23.27 -6.51 -0.54
C ALA A 75 24.11 -5.30 -0.97
N SER A 76 25.00 -5.46 -1.96
CA SER A 76 25.81 -4.34 -2.46
C SER A 76 25.00 -3.25 -3.19
N ALA A 77 23.67 -3.42 -3.29
CA ALA A 77 22.72 -2.46 -3.86
C ALA A 77 22.59 -1.16 -3.05
N VAL A 78 23.15 -1.11 -1.83
CA VAL A 78 23.22 0.12 -1.02
C VAL A 78 23.87 1.26 -1.78
N GLY A 79 24.76 1.05 -2.75
CA GLY A 79 25.40 2.15 -3.49
C GLY A 79 24.50 2.93 -4.45
N LYS A 80 23.70 2.26 -5.29
CA LYS A 80 22.98 2.93 -6.41
C LYS A 80 21.65 3.55 -5.99
N ASN A 81 20.83 2.82 -5.25
CA ASN A 81 19.51 3.32 -4.83
C ASN A 81 19.63 4.35 -3.70
N SER A 82 20.61 4.23 -2.80
CA SER A 82 20.83 5.26 -1.77
C SER A 82 21.37 6.55 -2.38
N ALA A 83 22.35 6.48 -3.30
CA ALA A 83 22.87 7.66 -3.98
C ALA A 83 21.77 8.35 -4.81
N GLN A 84 20.95 7.57 -5.52
CA GLN A 84 19.81 8.11 -6.26
C GLN A 84 18.77 8.73 -5.31
N ARG A 85 18.53 8.14 -4.14
CA ARG A 85 17.65 8.69 -3.10
C ARG A 85 18.20 10.00 -2.55
N THR A 86 19.46 10.05 -2.13
CA THR A 86 20.11 11.27 -1.63
C THR A 86 20.06 12.39 -2.68
N ALA A 87 20.27 12.05 -3.97
CA ALA A 87 20.15 13.02 -5.05
C ALA A 87 18.71 13.53 -5.24
N LEU A 88 17.69 12.67 -5.10
CA LEU A 88 16.28 13.07 -5.16
C LEU A 88 15.85 13.89 -3.94
N GLU A 89 16.33 13.54 -2.75
CA GLU A 89 16.10 14.30 -1.51
C GLU A 89 16.72 15.70 -1.62
N GLY A 90 17.97 15.82 -2.09
CA GLY A 90 18.58 17.13 -2.34
C GLY A 90 17.82 17.95 -3.40
N ARG A 91 17.32 17.31 -4.46
CA ARG A 91 16.47 17.98 -5.47
C ARG A 91 15.14 18.45 -4.88
N ARG A 92 14.54 17.67 -3.95
CA ARG A 92 13.31 18.03 -3.26
C ARG A 92 13.49 19.29 -2.41
N GLU A 93 14.57 19.38 -1.64
CA GLU A 93 14.89 20.56 -0.82
C GLU A 93 15.01 21.83 -1.68
N VAL A 94 15.78 21.77 -2.77
CA VAL A 94 15.93 22.90 -3.71
C VAL A 94 14.59 23.33 -4.31
N LEU A 95 13.72 22.37 -4.66
CA LEU A 95 12.39 22.68 -5.20
C LEU A 95 11.46 23.29 -4.15
N LEU A 96 11.52 22.84 -2.89
CA LEU A 96 10.76 23.42 -1.78
C LEU A 96 11.17 24.87 -1.52
N ASP A 97 12.47 25.13 -1.45
CA ASP A 97 13.00 26.49 -1.31
C ASP A 97 12.58 27.39 -2.46
N ARG A 98 12.59 26.84 -3.69
CA ARG A 98 12.14 27.56 -4.87
C ARG A 98 10.65 27.89 -4.82
N VAL A 99 9.79 26.97 -4.36
CA VAL A 99 8.36 27.25 -4.16
C VAL A 99 8.16 28.37 -3.15
N LYS A 100 8.87 28.31 -2.00
CA LYS A 100 8.79 29.35 -0.97
C LYS A 100 9.19 30.72 -1.51
N SER A 101 10.31 30.80 -2.24
CA SER A 101 10.75 32.05 -2.88
C SER A 101 9.74 32.58 -3.91
N LEU A 102 9.09 31.70 -4.69
CA LEU A 102 8.06 32.10 -5.65
C LEU A 102 6.78 32.57 -4.95
N ASP A 103 6.38 31.95 -3.83
CA ASP A 103 5.23 32.38 -3.03
C ASP A 103 5.46 33.78 -2.42
N GLU A 104 6.67 34.07 -1.93
CA GLU A 104 7.06 35.42 -1.47
C GLU A 104 7.00 36.45 -2.61
N ARG A 105 7.55 36.12 -3.79
CA ARG A 105 7.49 36.99 -4.98
C ARG A 105 6.07 37.26 -5.44
N GLU A 106 5.20 36.24 -5.43
CA GLU A 106 3.79 36.41 -5.76
C GLU A 106 3.10 37.37 -4.79
N GLY A 107 3.41 37.27 -3.48
CA GLY A 107 2.94 38.20 -2.47
C GLY A 107 3.34 39.65 -2.75
N ILE A 108 4.60 39.87 -3.12
CA ILE A 108 5.13 41.19 -3.49
C ILE A 108 4.40 41.73 -4.73
N PHE A 109 4.26 40.94 -5.79
CA PHE A 109 3.60 41.40 -7.02
C PHE A 109 2.09 41.63 -6.85
N LYS A 110 1.40 40.83 -6.01
CA LYS A 110 0.01 41.10 -5.64
C LYS A 110 -0.13 42.42 -4.89
N ALA A 111 0.75 42.67 -3.91
CA ALA A 111 0.77 43.91 -3.17
C ALA A 111 1.07 45.11 -4.09
N ALA A 112 2.04 44.97 -5.01
CA ALA A 112 2.38 45.98 -6.00
C ALA A 112 1.23 46.26 -6.97
N ALA A 113 0.56 45.23 -7.50
CA ALA A 113 -0.61 45.39 -8.37
C ALA A 113 -1.75 46.13 -7.66
N LYS A 114 -2.04 45.79 -6.40
CA LYS A 114 -3.03 46.47 -5.56
C LYS A 114 -2.66 47.92 -5.25
N SER A 115 -1.38 48.19 -5.00
CA SER A 115 -0.85 49.54 -4.75
C SER A 115 -0.95 50.43 -6.00
N GLN A 116 -0.62 49.89 -7.18
CA GLN A 116 -0.75 50.61 -8.44
C GLN A 116 -2.22 50.88 -8.82
N SER A 117 -3.13 49.93 -8.60
CA SER A 117 -4.56 50.11 -8.93
C SER A 117 -5.29 51.08 -8.00
N SER A 118 -4.80 51.27 -6.76
CA SER A 118 -5.38 52.19 -5.77
C SER A 118 -4.73 53.59 -5.75
N ARG A 119 -3.73 53.83 -6.61
CA ARG A 119 -2.97 55.09 -6.62
C ARG A 119 -3.83 56.25 -7.15
N ALA A 120 -3.96 57.31 -6.35
CA ALA A 120 -4.67 58.53 -6.75
C ALA A 120 -4.00 59.21 -7.95
N LEU A 121 -4.78 59.50 -9.00
CA LEU A 121 -4.29 60.12 -10.23
C LEU A 121 -4.08 61.62 -10.00
N ARG A 122 -2.84 62.09 -10.13
CA ARG A 122 -2.50 63.51 -10.10
C ARG A 122 -1.59 63.84 -11.28
N LYS A 123 -1.95 64.84 -12.08
CA LYS A 123 -1.06 65.40 -13.09
C LYS A 123 0.07 66.13 -12.37
N THR A 124 1.30 65.77 -12.69
CA THR A 124 2.50 66.41 -12.13
C THR A 124 3.46 66.73 -13.25
N LYS A 125 4.41 67.65 -13.01
CA LYS A 125 5.44 68.01 -14.00
C LYS A 125 6.26 66.81 -14.48
N SER A 126 6.40 65.76 -13.65
CA SER A 126 7.12 64.52 -13.97
C SER A 126 6.24 63.39 -14.52
N ASN A 127 4.90 63.52 -14.47
CA ASN A 127 3.96 62.54 -15.03
C ASN A 127 2.79 63.26 -15.73
N PRO A 128 2.99 63.67 -16.99
CA PRO A 128 2.00 64.43 -17.74
C PRO A 128 0.75 63.61 -18.13
N ASP A 129 0.88 62.27 -18.23
CA ASP A 129 -0.23 61.34 -18.47
C ASP A 129 -0.32 60.25 -17.36
N PRO A 130 -0.98 60.56 -16.23
CA PRO A 130 -1.08 59.64 -15.11
C PRO A 130 -1.92 58.40 -15.40
N LEU A 131 -2.86 58.47 -16.35
CA LEU A 131 -3.68 57.33 -16.76
C LEU A 131 -2.87 56.32 -17.59
N GLY A 132 -2.08 56.80 -18.56
CA GLY A 132 -1.18 55.96 -19.35
C GLY A 132 -0.13 55.28 -18.48
N SER A 133 0.50 56.02 -17.56
CA SER A 133 1.50 55.49 -16.62
C SER A 133 0.92 54.39 -15.72
N LEU A 134 -0.29 54.60 -15.18
CA LEU A 134 -0.96 53.61 -14.32
C LEU A 134 -1.35 52.34 -15.09
N ARG A 135 -1.84 52.48 -16.33
CA ARG A 135 -2.16 51.32 -17.20
C ARG A 135 -0.92 50.50 -17.52
N THR A 136 0.20 51.14 -17.84
CA THR A 136 1.47 50.46 -18.13
C THR A 136 2.03 49.76 -16.90
N GLY A 137 2.02 50.42 -15.73
CA GLY A 137 2.47 49.81 -14.47
C GLY A 137 1.60 48.64 -14.01
N THR A 138 0.28 48.75 -14.18
CA THR A 138 -0.66 47.67 -13.86
C THR A 138 -0.47 46.48 -14.81
N ARG A 139 -0.33 46.73 -16.11
CA ARG A 139 -0.06 45.67 -17.10
C ARG A 139 1.25 44.95 -16.81
N TYR A 140 2.31 45.69 -16.48
CA TYR A 140 3.59 45.10 -16.09
C TYR A 140 3.48 44.21 -14.84
N ALA A 141 2.82 44.70 -13.79
CA ALA A 141 2.62 43.93 -12.56
C ALA A 141 1.79 42.65 -12.79
N LEU A 142 0.77 42.71 -13.64
CA LEU A 142 -0.04 41.55 -14.01
C LEU A 142 0.77 40.53 -14.82
N THR A 143 1.55 40.97 -15.81
CA THR A 143 2.42 40.08 -16.59
C THR A 143 3.45 39.37 -15.70
N GLN A 144 4.09 40.10 -14.77
CA GLN A 144 5.02 39.51 -13.81
C GLN A 144 4.32 38.54 -12.85
N LEU A 145 3.10 38.84 -12.42
CA LEU A 145 2.31 37.94 -11.59
C LEU A 145 1.97 36.64 -12.35
N ASP A 146 1.61 36.73 -13.62
CA ASP A 146 1.31 35.57 -14.45
C ASP A 146 2.55 34.69 -14.64
N GLU A 147 3.71 35.28 -14.90
CA GLU A 147 5.00 34.58 -15.01
C GLU A 147 5.37 33.85 -13.72
N VAL A 148 5.27 34.53 -12.57
CA VAL A 148 5.53 33.93 -11.24
C VAL A 148 4.54 32.81 -10.94
N SER A 149 3.26 32.99 -11.28
CA SER A 149 2.23 31.96 -11.09
C SER A 149 2.49 30.73 -11.97
N ALA A 150 2.94 30.91 -13.22
CA ALA A 150 3.29 29.84 -14.14
C ALA A 150 4.53 29.07 -13.66
N ALA A 151 5.58 29.79 -13.26
CA ALA A 151 6.78 29.21 -12.67
C ALA A 151 6.43 28.38 -11.42
N ARG A 152 5.58 28.90 -10.54
CA ARG A 152 5.14 28.17 -9.33
C ARG A 152 4.41 26.88 -9.68
N ARG A 153 3.48 26.91 -10.65
CA ARG A 153 2.78 25.70 -11.11
C ARG A 153 3.77 24.66 -11.64
N GLN A 154 4.77 25.08 -12.40
CA GLN A 154 5.79 24.18 -12.93
C GLN A 154 6.67 23.59 -11.82
N THR A 155 7.12 24.39 -10.85
CA THR A 155 7.91 23.91 -9.71
C THR A 155 7.13 22.93 -8.85
N ARG A 156 5.83 23.17 -8.59
CA ARG A 156 4.97 22.22 -7.85
C ARG A 156 4.77 20.90 -8.59
N LYS A 157 4.64 20.92 -9.92
CA LYS A 157 4.59 19.68 -10.73
C LYS A 157 5.89 18.89 -10.60
N ALA A 158 7.03 19.56 -10.75
CA ALA A 158 8.34 18.92 -10.60
C ALA A 158 8.55 18.36 -9.19
N LEU A 159 8.06 19.04 -8.15
CA LEU A 159 8.10 18.55 -6.77
C LEU A 159 7.27 17.26 -6.62
N ALA A 160 6.03 17.27 -7.13
CA ALA A 160 5.18 16.08 -7.10
C ALA A 160 5.82 14.90 -7.86
N GLU A 161 6.46 15.13 -9.00
CA GLU A 161 7.21 14.09 -9.73
C GLU A 161 8.35 13.50 -8.88
N VAL A 162 9.17 14.33 -8.24
CA VAL A 162 10.25 13.88 -7.35
C VAL A 162 9.69 13.07 -6.17
N GLU A 163 8.60 13.51 -5.54
CA GLU A 163 7.95 12.79 -4.45
C GLU A 163 7.39 11.43 -4.89
N THR A 164 6.85 11.34 -6.11
CA THR A 164 6.42 10.04 -6.67
C THR A 164 7.61 9.11 -6.93
N GLN A 165 8.77 9.63 -7.34
CA GLN A 165 9.98 8.84 -7.55
C GLN A 165 10.57 8.33 -6.24
N ILE A 166 10.62 9.18 -5.20
CA ILE A 166 11.01 8.78 -3.84
C ILE A 166 10.06 7.67 -3.33
N ALA A 167 8.75 7.87 -3.44
CA ALA A 167 7.77 6.87 -3.04
C ALA A 167 7.87 5.55 -3.84
N ARG A 168 8.30 5.59 -5.11
CA ARG A 168 8.57 4.39 -5.91
C ARG A 168 9.80 3.64 -5.40
N LEU A 169 10.89 4.35 -5.09
CA LEU A 169 12.09 3.75 -4.53
C LEU A 169 11.81 3.15 -3.14
N ASP A 170 11.00 3.81 -2.32
CA ASP A 170 10.58 3.28 -1.02
C ASP A 170 9.72 2.02 -1.16
N LYS A 171 8.77 2.00 -2.12
CA LYS A 171 7.93 0.82 -2.41
C LYS A 171 8.73 -0.35 -2.98
N GLN A 172 9.81 -0.07 -3.69
CA GLN A 172 10.68 -1.11 -4.25
C GLN A 172 11.54 -1.81 -3.20
N GLY A 173 11.62 -1.28 -1.97
CA GLY A 173 12.24 -1.92 -0.81
C GLY A 173 13.61 -2.53 -1.14
N SER A 174 14.68 -1.73 -1.09
CA SER A 174 16.02 -2.25 -1.35
C SER A 174 16.30 -3.48 -0.48
N PRO A 175 16.68 -4.64 -1.07
CA PRO A 175 17.05 -5.80 -0.29
C PRO A 175 18.23 -5.41 0.59
N GLN A 176 18.09 -5.57 1.90
CA GLN A 176 19.15 -5.20 2.84
C GLN A 176 20.24 -6.27 2.85
N ASN A 177 19.82 -7.53 2.72
CA ASN A 177 20.69 -8.71 2.75
C ASN A 177 20.39 -9.63 1.57
N VAL A 178 21.40 -10.39 1.16
CA VAL A 178 21.29 -11.51 0.23
C VAL A 178 21.70 -12.77 0.97
N ALA A 179 20.82 -13.77 1.02
CA ALA A 179 21.17 -15.10 1.48
C ALA A 179 21.78 -15.89 0.33
N ARG A 180 23.00 -16.39 0.52
CA ARG A 180 23.68 -17.32 -0.37
C ARG A 180 23.62 -18.72 0.21
N LEU A 181 23.16 -19.67 -0.58
CA LEU A 181 22.99 -21.06 -0.19
C LEU A 181 23.83 -21.93 -1.11
N TRP A 182 24.69 -22.75 -0.54
CA TRP A 182 25.44 -23.77 -1.28
C TRP A 182 24.79 -25.12 -1.07
N LEU A 183 24.49 -25.79 -2.16
CA LEU A 183 23.81 -27.07 -2.21
C LEU A 183 24.78 -28.16 -2.67
N SER A 184 24.49 -29.40 -2.26
CA SER A 184 25.31 -30.56 -2.65
C SER A 184 25.23 -30.88 -4.14
N GLU A 185 24.08 -30.62 -4.76
CA GLU A 185 23.81 -30.90 -6.16
C GLU A 185 23.75 -29.60 -6.97
N PRO A 186 24.27 -29.60 -8.22
CA PRO A 186 24.32 -28.40 -9.04
C PRO A 186 22.95 -27.83 -9.42
N ASP A 187 21.93 -28.69 -9.55
CA ASP A 187 20.55 -28.35 -9.92
C ASP A 187 19.54 -28.68 -8.79
N GLY A 188 20.03 -28.76 -7.55
CA GLY A 188 19.20 -29.04 -6.38
C GLY A 188 18.08 -27.99 -6.20
N LYS A 189 16.93 -28.40 -5.69
CA LYS A 189 15.80 -27.49 -5.40
C LYS A 189 15.71 -27.23 -3.91
N VAL A 190 15.38 -25.99 -3.54
CA VAL A 190 15.14 -25.60 -2.16
C VAL A 190 13.83 -24.86 -2.02
N ARG A 191 13.13 -25.12 -0.91
CA ARG A 191 12.04 -24.28 -0.43
C ARG A 191 12.57 -23.37 0.66
N ILE A 192 12.40 -22.08 0.46
CA ILE A 192 12.87 -21.03 1.35
C ILE A 192 11.65 -20.36 1.95
N ALA A 193 11.64 -20.20 3.27
CA ALA A 193 10.57 -19.52 3.98
C ALA A 193 11.15 -18.44 4.90
N TYR A 194 10.50 -17.28 4.94
CA TYR A 194 10.85 -16.21 5.88
C TYR A 194 9.62 -15.38 6.23
N LEU A 195 9.70 -14.64 7.34
CA LEU A 195 8.63 -13.78 7.81
C LEU A 195 8.93 -12.32 7.52
N VAL A 196 7.92 -11.54 7.16
CA VAL A 196 8.00 -10.09 6.93
C VAL A 196 6.93 -9.37 7.74
N SER A 197 7.25 -8.19 8.29
CA SER A 197 6.33 -7.42 9.14
C SER A 197 5.50 -6.36 8.40
N ASN A 198 5.96 -5.93 7.23
CA ASN A 198 5.33 -4.84 6.47
C ASN A 198 4.19 -5.30 5.56
N LEU A 199 4.01 -6.61 5.37
CA LEU A 199 2.98 -7.19 4.55
C LEU A 199 1.96 -7.88 5.46
N LYS A 200 0.71 -7.40 5.47
CA LYS A 200 -0.38 -7.93 6.29
C LYS A 200 -1.70 -7.76 5.55
N TRP A 201 -2.70 -8.53 5.94
CA TRP A 201 -4.07 -8.31 5.49
C TRP A 201 -4.89 -7.67 6.60
N ARG A 202 -6.03 -7.05 6.24
CA ARG A 202 -6.92 -6.40 7.20
C ARG A 202 -8.29 -7.08 7.20
N PRO A 203 -8.80 -7.49 8.37
CA PRO A 203 -10.17 -7.96 8.52
C PRO A 203 -11.17 -6.91 8.06
N TRP A 204 -12.15 -7.37 7.29
CA TRP A 204 -13.29 -6.59 6.86
C TRP A 204 -14.55 -7.35 7.24
N TYR A 205 -15.51 -6.70 7.88
CA TYR A 205 -16.75 -7.32 8.35
C TYR A 205 -17.95 -6.69 7.65
N ASP A 206 -18.89 -7.51 7.19
CA ASP A 206 -20.23 -7.05 6.83
C ASP A 206 -21.22 -7.58 7.88
N PHE A 207 -21.76 -6.68 8.70
CA PHE A 207 -22.83 -6.96 9.65
C PHE A 207 -24.17 -6.77 8.97
N ARG A 208 -24.93 -7.84 8.80
CA ARG A 208 -26.25 -7.83 8.16
C ARG A 208 -27.31 -8.17 9.20
N LEU A 209 -28.23 -7.25 9.42
CA LEU A 209 -29.35 -7.39 10.33
C LEU A 209 -30.64 -7.46 9.55
N SER A 210 -31.52 -8.36 9.97
CA SER A 210 -32.85 -8.57 9.38
C SER A 210 -34.00 -8.34 10.38
N GLY A 211 -33.68 -7.90 11.61
CA GLY A 211 -34.67 -7.73 12.69
C GLY A 211 -35.11 -9.03 13.38
N ASN A 212 -34.39 -10.13 13.14
CA ASN A 212 -34.71 -11.45 13.73
C ASN A 212 -33.97 -11.73 15.05
N GLY A 213 -33.32 -10.73 15.64
CA GLY A 213 -32.51 -10.88 16.87
C GLY A 213 -31.12 -11.48 16.65
N TYR A 214 -30.68 -11.65 15.41
CA TYR A 214 -29.33 -12.11 15.07
C TYR A 214 -28.67 -11.19 14.06
N ALA A 215 -27.35 -11.04 14.18
CA ALA A 215 -26.51 -10.47 13.15
C ALA A 215 -25.82 -11.58 12.36
N GLU A 216 -25.98 -11.54 11.04
CA GLU A 216 -25.16 -12.31 10.11
C GLU A 216 -23.89 -11.52 9.82
N ILE A 217 -22.74 -12.06 10.18
CA ILE A 217 -21.45 -11.39 10.07
C ILE A 217 -20.60 -12.14 9.07
N LEU A 218 -20.23 -11.48 7.99
CA LEU A 218 -19.29 -12.00 7.00
C LEU A 218 -17.92 -11.43 7.31
N LEU A 219 -16.94 -12.27 7.63
CA LEU A 219 -15.53 -11.88 7.70
C LEU A 219 -14.89 -12.08 6.33
N CYS A 220 -14.33 -11.01 5.79
CA CYS A 220 -13.72 -10.95 4.48
C CYS A 220 -12.25 -10.50 4.57
N ALA A 221 -11.40 -11.07 3.72
CA ALA A 221 -10.06 -10.55 3.44
C ALA A 221 -10.14 -9.55 2.30
N LYS A 222 -9.73 -8.31 2.56
CA LYS A 222 -9.51 -7.29 1.54
C LYS A 222 -8.02 -7.21 1.21
N LEU A 223 -7.65 -7.65 0.00
CA LEU A 223 -6.24 -7.65 -0.43
C LEU A 223 -5.89 -6.43 -1.28
N SER A 224 -4.64 -5.98 -1.17
CA SER A 224 -4.11 -4.93 -2.05
C SER A 224 -3.90 -5.47 -3.46
N PRO A 225 -4.18 -4.69 -4.52
CA PRO A 225 -3.99 -5.12 -5.91
C PRO A 225 -2.58 -5.64 -6.24
N ALA A 226 -1.56 -5.17 -5.52
CA ALA A 226 -0.17 -5.59 -5.69
C ALA A 226 0.10 -7.07 -5.33
N VAL A 227 -0.86 -7.75 -4.68
CA VAL A 227 -0.72 -9.13 -4.20
C VAL A 227 -1.36 -10.16 -5.15
N ARG A 228 -2.02 -9.70 -6.23
CA ARG A 228 -2.87 -10.54 -7.12
C ARG A 228 -2.13 -11.57 -7.97
N SER A 229 -0.85 -11.37 -8.28
CA SER A 229 -0.10 -12.23 -9.23
C SER A 229 0.50 -13.49 -8.59
N ILE A 230 0.27 -13.71 -7.29
CA ILE A 230 0.97 -14.70 -6.49
C ILE A 230 -0.05 -15.50 -5.68
N SER A 231 0.19 -16.81 -5.53
CA SER A 231 -0.67 -17.68 -4.71
C SER A 231 -0.70 -17.17 -3.28
N THR A 232 -1.83 -16.57 -2.89
CA THR A 232 -1.99 -15.90 -1.60
C THR A 232 -3.03 -16.59 -0.77
N SER A 233 -2.73 -16.78 0.50
CA SER A 233 -3.67 -17.27 1.50
C SER A 233 -3.60 -16.38 2.74
N VAL A 234 -4.69 -16.35 3.51
CA VAL A 234 -4.81 -15.52 4.72
C VAL A 234 -5.08 -16.39 5.94
N VAL A 235 -4.60 -15.94 7.09
CA VAL A 235 -4.87 -16.54 8.40
C VAL A 235 -5.41 -15.43 9.31
N PRO A 236 -6.58 -15.60 9.97
CA PRO A 236 -7.17 -14.62 10.87
C PRO A 236 -6.55 -14.62 12.25
N LEU A 237 -5.23 -14.73 12.31
CA LEU A 237 -4.42 -14.63 13.53
C LEU A 237 -3.21 -13.73 13.30
N SER A 238 -2.64 -13.24 14.39
CA SER A 238 -1.28 -12.70 14.37
C SER A 238 -0.23 -13.80 14.14
N LEU A 239 0.98 -13.41 13.74
CA LEU A 239 2.14 -14.29 13.65
C LEU A 239 2.44 -14.93 15.01
N ALA A 240 2.36 -14.14 16.09
CA ALA A 240 2.61 -14.61 17.45
C ALA A 240 1.65 -15.75 17.86
N GLU A 241 0.36 -15.57 17.57
CA GLU A 241 -0.67 -16.57 17.87
C GLU A 241 -0.64 -17.79 16.94
N SER A 242 -0.02 -17.65 15.77
CA SER A 242 0.12 -18.77 14.82
C SER A 242 1.17 -19.81 15.25
N PHE A 243 2.09 -19.45 16.15
CA PHE A 243 3.09 -20.40 16.64
C PHE A 243 2.44 -21.47 17.51
N GLY A 244 2.55 -22.74 17.09
CA GLY A 244 1.96 -23.88 17.80
C GLY A 244 0.50 -24.17 17.46
N ASN A 245 -0.16 -23.27 16.71
CA ASN A 245 -1.54 -23.45 16.27
C ASN A 245 -1.61 -23.82 14.79
N THR A 246 -2.24 -24.94 14.47
CA THR A 246 -2.37 -25.44 13.10
C THR A 246 -3.66 -24.92 12.45
N ILE A 247 -3.76 -23.60 12.27
CA ILE A 247 -4.88 -23.03 11.51
C ILE A 247 -4.58 -23.15 10.01
N ALA A 248 -5.52 -23.77 9.28
CA ALA A 248 -5.41 -23.89 7.83
C ALA A 248 -5.51 -22.49 7.18
N PRO A 249 -4.57 -22.12 6.31
CA PRO A 249 -4.65 -20.84 5.61
C PRO A 249 -5.76 -20.87 4.55
N HIS A 250 -6.52 -19.78 4.47
CA HIS A 250 -7.63 -19.64 3.51
C HIS A 250 -7.12 -19.04 2.19
N PRO A 251 -7.26 -19.74 1.05
CA PRO A 251 -6.83 -19.20 -0.23
C PRO A 251 -7.69 -18.00 -0.65
N VAL A 252 -7.05 -16.96 -1.18
CA VAL A 252 -7.74 -15.75 -1.64
C VAL A 252 -7.40 -15.52 -3.12
N SER A 253 -8.43 -15.57 -3.97
CA SER A 253 -8.32 -15.40 -5.42
C SER A 253 -8.96 -14.10 -5.93
N SER A 254 -9.74 -13.41 -5.11
CA SER A 254 -10.45 -12.16 -5.43
C SER A 254 -10.01 -11.01 -4.52
N ASP A 255 -10.36 -9.78 -4.91
CA ASP A 255 -10.06 -8.57 -4.13
C ASP A 255 -10.67 -8.58 -2.74
N ILE A 256 -11.86 -9.17 -2.64
CA ILE A 256 -12.59 -9.41 -1.41
C ILE A 256 -12.96 -10.89 -1.44
N ALA A 257 -12.47 -11.65 -0.46
CA ALA A 257 -12.82 -13.06 -0.29
C ALA A 257 -13.39 -13.29 1.10
N THR A 258 -14.54 -13.95 1.17
CA THR A 258 -15.14 -14.38 2.43
C THR A 258 -14.30 -15.50 3.04
N ILE A 259 -13.86 -15.28 4.27
CA ILE A 259 -13.06 -16.23 5.06
C ILE A 259 -13.97 -17.06 5.95
N ALA A 260 -14.92 -16.41 6.62
CA ALA A 260 -15.83 -17.04 7.56
C ALA A 260 -17.16 -16.29 7.63
N THR A 261 -18.22 -17.02 8.01
CA THR A 261 -19.54 -16.48 8.27
C THR A 261 -19.96 -16.84 9.69
N PHE A 262 -20.42 -15.86 10.44
CA PHE A 262 -20.91 -16.04 11.81
C PHE A 262 -22.37 -15.62 11.90
N ARG A 263 -23.12 -16.27 12.78
CA ARG A 263 -24.46 -15.85 13.16
C ARG A 263 -24.46 -15.60 14.66
N LEU A 264 -24.46 -14.33 15.05
CA LEU A 264 -24.28 -13.92 16.44
C LEU A 264 -25.56 -13.33 17.02
N PRO A 265 -25.95 -13.67 18.26
CA PRO A 265 -27.17 -13.14 18.86
C PRO A 265 -27.00 -11.69 19.28
N LEU A 266 -28.07 -10.92 19.08
CA LEU A 266 -28.19 -9.51 19.45
C LEU A 266 -28.90 -9.38 20.80
N SER A 267 -28.33 -8.59 21.70
CA SER A 267 -28.96 -8.17 22.95
C SER A 267 -29.67 -6.83 22.82
N LYS A 268 -29.22 -5.99 21.88
CA LYS A 268 -29.84 -4.71 21.53
C LYS A 268 -29.73 -4.49 20.02
N GLU A 269 -30.81 -4.01 19.43
CA GLU A 269 -30.90 -3.54 18.04
C GLU A 269 -31.77 -2.29 18.04
N GLU A 270 -31.24 -1.17 17.55
CA GLU A 270 -31.94 0.11 17.52
C GLU A 270 -31.60 0.85 16.23
N VAL A 271 -32.61 1.10 15.40
CA VAL A 271 -32.50 1.89 14.18
C VAL A 271 -33.16 3.23 14.41
N ILE A 272 -32.36 4.29 14.42
CA ILE A 272 -32.86 5.65 14.61
C ILE A 272 -32.99 6.29 13.24
N LYS A 273 -34.24 6.52 12.86
CA LYS A 273 -34.60 7.21 11.63
C LYS A 273 -34.64 8.72 11.91
N GLY A 274 -33.91 9.48 11.12
CA GLY A 274 -33.81 10.94 11.25
C GLY A 274 -33.11 11.54 10.04
N ALA A 275 -32.75 12.83 10.11
CA ALA A 275 -32.02 13.50 9.03
C ALA A 275 -30.67 12.80 8.72
N ALA A 276 -30.05 12.20 9.73
CA ALA A 276 -28.91 11.30 9.60
C ALA A 276 -29.26 9.96 10.28
N PRO A 277 -29.75 8.95 9.53
CA PRO A 277 -30.12 7.67 10.11
C PRO A 277 -28.88 6.93 10.61
N TYR A 278 -29.01 6.23 11.74
CA TYR A 278 -27.94 5.40 12.27
C TYR A 278 -28.47 4.10 12.87
N LEU A 279 -27.61 3.09 12.88
CA LEU A 279 -27.88 1.77 13.43
C LEU A 279 -27.00 1.57 14.67
N SER A 280 -27.61 1.25 15.80
CA SER A 280 -26.90 0.83 17.02
C SER A 280 -27.27 -0.61 17.36
N LEU A 281 -26.27 -1.43 17.67
CA LEU A 281 -26.45 -2.81 18.06
C LEU A 281 -25.50 -3.22 19.18
N VAL A 282 -25.87 -4.27 19.90
CA VAL A 282 -24.98 -4.96 20.84
C VAL A 282 -25.09 -6.45 20.57
N PHE A 283 -24.02 -7.04 20.07
CA PHE A 283 -23.95 -8.49 19.82
C PHE A 283 -23.07 -9.18 20.87
N SER A 284 -23.25 -10.48 21.04
CA SER A 284 -22.34 -11.31 21.83
C SER A 284 -21.59 -12.29 20.93
N ASN A 285 -20.31 -12.53 21.24
CA ASN A 285 -19.48 -13.53 20.57
C ASN A 285 -19.46 -14.82 21.41
N PRO A 286 -20.40 -15.77 21.23
CA PRO A 286 -20.36 -17.06 21.89
C PRO A 286 -19.30 -18.02 21.31
N ALA A 287 -18.62 -17.65 20.23
CA ALA A 287 -17.62 -18.52 19.61
C ALA A 287 -16.42 -18.71 20.54
N SER A 288 -15.70 -19.82 20.35
CA SER A 288 -14.42 -20.08 21.01
C SER A 288 -13.25 -19.30 20.41
N LEU A 289 -13.50 -18.53 19.35
CA LEU A 289 -12.51 -17.75 18.63
C LEU A 289 -12.79 -16.26 18.78
N ASP A 290 -11.72 -15.51 18.95
CA ASP A 290 -11.76 -14.06 18.95
C ASP A 290 -12.04 -13.54 17.53
N LEU A 291 -12.86 -12.50 17.44
CA LEU A 291 -13.02 -11.74 16.20
C LEU A 291 -11.94 -10.67 16.15
N PRO A 292 -10.99 -10.71 15.20
CA PRO A 292 -9.93 -9.72 15.14
C PRO A 292 -10.44 -8.31 14.81
N SER A 293 -9.65 -7.30 15.18
CA SER A 293 -9.95 -5.91 14.85
C SER A 293 -9.86 -5.65 13.35
N GLY A 294 -10.70 -4.75 12.84
CA GLY A 294 -10.74 -4.42 11.41
C GLY A 294 -11.68 -3.25 11.09
N GLU A 295 -12.26 -3.30 9.90
CA GLU A 295 -13.33 -2.38 9.47
C GLU A 295 -14.64 -3.16 9.39
N ALA A 296 -15.76 -2.52 9.72
CA ALA A 296 -17.07 -3.14 9.69
C ALA A 296 -18.09 -2.26 8.96
N ASN A 297 -18.87 -2.85 8.07
CA ASN A 297 -20.04 -2.25 7.46
C ASN A 297 -21.32 -2.70 8.16
N GLY A 298 -22.24 -1.78 8.36
CA GLY A 298 -23.57 -2.07 8.89
C GLY A 298 -24.61 -2.08 7.78
N TYR A 299 -25.39 -3.15 7.71
CA TYR A 299 -26.55 -3.27 6.85
C TYR A 299 -27.78 -3.65 7.67
N TRP A 300 -28.89 -2.95 7.45
CA TRP A 300 -30.18 -3.28 8.07
C TRP A 300 -31.24 -3.46 6.97
N MET A 301 -31.87 -4.63 6.92
CA MET A 301 -32.83 -5.01 5.87
C MET A 301 -32.30 -4.78 4.44
N GLY A 302 -30.99 -4.96 4.24
CA GLY A 302 -30.32 -4.76 2.96
C GLY A 302 -29.88 -3.31 2.68
N GLU A 303 -30.32 -2.34 3.47
CA GLU A 303 -29.88 -0.94 3.38
C GLU A 303 -28.54 -0.76 4.10
N TYR A 304 -27.62 0.01 3.49
CA TYR A 304 -26.31 0.29 4.04
C TYR A 304 -26.33 1.52 4.94
N PHE A 305 -25.83 1.39 6.17
CA PHE A 305 -25.83 2.45 7.20
C PHE A 305 -24.46 3.10 7.44
N GLY A 306 -23.38 2.53 6.91
CA GLY A 306 -22.03 3.11 7.02
C GLY A 306 -20.95 2.11 7.41
N THR A 307 -19.72 2.61 7.46
CA THR A 307 -18.52 1.89 7.91
C THR A 307 -18.06 2.44 9.26
N VAL A 308 -17.59 1.55 10.14
CA VAL A 308 -16.97 1.90 11.42
C VAL A 308 -15.68 1.09 11.62
N THR A 309 -14.75 1.62 12.40
CA THR A 309 -13.61 0.83 12.89
C THR A 309 -14.08 -0.16 13.94
N PHE A 310 -13.84 -1.44 13.69
CA PHE A 310 -14.19 -2.52 14.59
C PHE A 310 -13.00 -2.90 15.46
N GLY A 311 -13.13 -2.76 16.78
CA GLY A 311 -12.06 -3.05 17.74
C GLY A 311 -11.75 -4.54 17.94
N GLY A 312 -12.51 -5.44 17.32
CA GLY A 312 -12.46 -6.87 17.60
C GLY A 312 -13.35 -7.24 18.79
N CYS A 313 -13.70 -8.51 18.91
CA CYS A 313 -14.54 -9.02 20.00
C CYS A 313 -14.02 -10.37 20.50
N LEU A 314 -13.56 -10.39 21.75
CA LEU A 314 -13.07 -11.61 22.39
C LEU A 314 -14.18 -12.66 22.56
N ALA A 315 -13.80 -13.92 22.57
CA ALA A 315 -14.68 -15.04 22.89
C ALA A 315 -15.41 -14.82 24.23
N GLY A 316 -16.71 -15.07 24.23
CA GLY A 316 -17.60 -14.90 25.39
C GLY A 316 -17.92 -13.46 25.77
N LYS A 317 -17.48 -12.45 25.00
CA LYS A 317 -17.75 -11.03 25.29
C LYS A 317 -18.89 -10.47 24.43
N SER A 318 -19.51 -9.41 24.93
CA SER A 318 -20.48 -8.62 24.17
C SER A 318 -19.86 -7.30 23.77
N MET A 319 -20.21 -6.80 22.59
CA MET A 319 -19.68 -5.55 22.05
C MET A 319 -20.76 -4.66 21.46
N PRO A 320 -20.83 -3.38 21.84
CA PRO A 320 -21.65 -2.38 21.17
C PRO A 320 -21.00 -1.93 19.86
N LEU A 321 -21.81 -1.75 18.81
CA LEU A 321 -21.42 -1.11 17.56
C LEU A 321 -22.45 -0.08 17.12
N VAL A 322 -21.97 0.97 16.47
CA VAL A 322 -22.81 2.03 15.90
C VAL A 322 -22.32 2.34 14.49
N PHE A 323 -23.24 2.36 13.53
CA PHE A 323 -22.99 2.65 12.11
C PHE A 323 -23.76 3.91 11.71
N GLY A 324 -23.13 4.80 10.94
CA GLY A 324 -23.77 6.00 10.39
C GLY A 324 -23.84 7.20 11.34
N LYS A 325 -23.35 7.07 12.57
CA LYS A 325 -23.27 8.16 13.54
C LYS A 325 -21.95 8.93 13.36
N GLN A 326 -22.03 10.11 12.74
CA GLN A 326 -20.93 11.08 12.64
C GLN A 326 -20.84 11.96 13.89
#